data_AF-A0A1K1RVR7-F1
#
_entry.id   AF-A0A1K1RVR7-F1
#
_cell.length_a   1.000
_cell.length_b   1.000
_cell.length_c   1.000
_cell.angle_alpha   90.00
_cell.angle_beta   90.00
_cell.angle_gamma   90.00
#
_symmetry.space_group_name_H-M   'P 1'
#
loop_
_entity.id
_entity.type
_entity.pdbx_description
1 polymer ?
#
loop_
_entity_poly.entity_id
_entity_poly.type
_entity_poly.pdbx_seq_one_letter_code
_entity_poly.pdbx_strand_id
1 'polypeptide(L)'
;MLAILAMIYLGNVMFTSFNQTSQTSIQDIDRSKFAGSTSCGDCHKDIYESHTKTAHYLDLRPAAKEFIKGNFSPGKNKFVYNQWMEVRLEKKKK
;
A
#
# COMPACT_ATOMS: atom_id res chain seq x y z
N MET A 1 -46.01 -22.87 -0.51
CA MET A 1 -45.28 -21.86 0.27
C MET A 1 -44.10 -22.47 1.03
N LEU A 2 -44.33 -23.46 1.91
CA LEU A 2 -43.27 -24.13 2.69
C LEU A 2 -42.18 -24.81 1.83
N ALA A 3 -42.55 -25.49 0.74
CA ALA A 3 -41.60 -26.13 -0.17
C ALA A 3 -40.68 -25.14 -0.90
N ILE A 4 -41.20 -23.95 -1.25
CA ILE A 4 -40.42 -22.89 -1.92
C ILE A 4 -39.38 -22.30 -0.94
N LEU A 5 -39.78 -22.10 0.32
CA LEU A 5 -38.89 -21.62 1.37
C LEU A 5 -37.76 -22.63 1.65
N ALA A 6 -38.07 -23.94 1.64
CA ALA A 6 -37.07 -24.98 1.81
C ALA A 6 -36.04 -25.02 0.68
N MET A 7 -36.47 -24.83 -0.58
CA MET A 7 -35.57 -24.79 -1.73
C MET A 7 -34.65 -23.56 -1.71
N ILE A 8 -35.18 -22.40 -1.30
CA ILE A 8 -34.36 -21.19 -1.12
C ILE A 8 -33.33 -21.39 -0.01
N TYR A 9 -33.73 -21.99 1.11
CA TYR A 9 -32.82 -22.27 2.22
C TYR A 9 -31.69 -23.23 1.81
N LEU A 10 -32.04 -24.34 1.14
CA LEU A 10 -31.07 -25.33 0.65
C LEU A 10 -30.12 -24.73 -0.40
N GLY A 11 -30.62 -23.88 -1.30
CA GLY A 11 -29.80 -23.18 -2.28
C GLY A 11 -28.76 -22.24 -1.66
N ASN A 12 -29.15 -21.50 -0.62
CA ASN A 12 -28.22 -20.62 0.11
C ASN A 12 -27.13 -21.41 0.85
N VAL A 13 -27.49 -22.54 1.47
CA VAL A 13 -26.52 -23.43 2.16
C VAL A 13 -25.52 -24.04 1.18
N MET A 14 -25.96 -24.44 -0.02
CA MET A 14 -25.06 -24.91 -1.07
C MET A 14 -24.13 -23.79 -1.58
N PHE A 15 -24.65 -22.58 -1.75
CA PHE A 15 -23.87 -21.44 -2.25
C PHE A 15 -22.79 -20.96 -1.27
N THR A 16 -23.04 -21.04 0.03
CA THR A 16 -22.04 -20.71 1.06
C THR A 16 -20.97 -21.79 1.22
N SER A 17 -21.31 -23.05 0.94
CA SER A 17 -20.37 -24.19 1.06
C SER A 17 -19.41 -24.30 -0.13
N PHE A 18 -19.81 -23.83 -1.32
CA PHE A 18 -19.00 -23.90 -2.54
C PHE A 18 -18.01 -22.73 -2.71
N ASN A 19 -18.21 -21.62 -1.98
CA ASN A 19 -17.32 -20.44 -2.02
C ASN A 19 -16.21 -20.46 -0.95
N GLN A 20 -15.85 -21.63 -0.44
CA GLN A 20 -14.62 -21.78 0.33
C GLN A 20 -13.42 -21.90 -0.62
N THR A 21 -13.23 -20.88 -1.47
CA THR A 21 -11.92 -20.59 -2.04
C THR A 21 -10.98 -20.50 -0.86
N SER A 22 -10.02 -21.41 -0.79
CA SER A 22 -8.92 -21.33 0.16
C SER A 22 -8.24 -19.99 -0.10
N GLN A 23 -8.60 -18.96 0.67
CA GLN A 23 -7.75 -17.81 0.86
C GLN A 23 -6.47 -18.41 1.42
N THR A 24 -5.50 -18.63 0.55
CA THR A 24 -4.10 -18.62 0.93
C THR A 24 -3.90 -17.21 1.44
N SER A 25 -4.24 -16.98 2.71
CA SER A 25 -3.71 -15.84 3.42
C SER A 25 -2.22 -15.91 3.17
N ILE A 26 -1.66 -14.85 2.60
CA ILE A 26 -0.22 -14.65 2.66
C ILE A 26 0.07 -14.74 4.15
N GLN A 27 0.60 -15.88 4.60
CA GLN A 27 0.95 -16.09 5.99
C GLN A 27 1.74 -14.86 6.41
N ASP A 28 1.35 -14.24 7.52
CA ASP A 28 2.00 -13.07 8.08
C ASP A 28 3.50 -13.23 7.96
N ILE A 29 4.09 -12.57 6.95
CA ILE A 29 5.53 -12.62 6.74
C ILE A 29 6.08 -11.96 7.97
N ASP A 30 6.73 -12.74 8.83
CA ASP A 30 7.33 -12.26 10.06
C ASP A 30 8.29 -11.11 9.71
N ARG A 31 7.81 -9.88 9.88
CA ARG A 31 8.53 -8.67 9.53
C ARG A 31 9.82 -8.53 10.32
N SER A 32 9.96 -9.25 11.45
CA SER A 32 11.20 -9.28 12.22
C SER A 32 12.36 -9.92 11.48
N LYS A 33 12.09 -10.76 10.46
CA LYS A 33 13.12 -11.38 9.62
C LYS A 33 13.67 -10.43 8.56
N PHE A 34 13.04 -9.29 8.33
CA PHE A 34 13.58 -8.28 7.42
C PHE A 34 14.69 -7.49 8.12
N ALA A 35 15.94 -7.81 7.79
CA ALA A 35 17.12 -7.19 8.41
C ALA A 35 17.35 -5.72 7.98
N GLY A 36 16.70 -5.26 6.91
CA GLY A 36 16.90 -3.93 6.33
C GLY A 36 18.18 -3.83 5.51
N SER A 37 18.20 -2.97 4.48
CA SER A 37 19.36 -2.88 3.57
C SER A 37 20.65 -2.41 4.26
N THR A 38 20.53 -1.67 5.37
CA THR A 38 21.68 -1.20 6.17
C THR A 38 22.50 -2.35 6.75
N SER A 39 21.89 -3.48 7.13
CA SER A 39 22.63 -4.63 7.69
C SER A 39 23.62 -5.24 6.70
N CYS A 40 23.43 -5.00 5.41
CA CYS A 40 24.29 -5.52 4.35
C CYS A 40 25.53 -4.65 4.11
N GLY A 41 25.53 -3.40 4.58
CA GLY A 41 26.53 -2.39 4.23
C GLY A 41 27.94 -2.68 4.75
N ASP A 42 28.04 -3.37 5.88
CA ASP A 42 29.34 -3.68 6.51
C ASP A 42 30.17 -4.67 5.68
N CYS A 43 29.51 -5.64 5.03
CA CYS A 43 30.16 -6.64 4.17
C CYS A 43 30.10 -6.27 2.67
N HIS A 44 29.08 -5.51 2.25
CA HIS A 44 28.81 -5.20 0.84
C HIS A 44 28.75 -3.69 0.57
N LYS A 45 29.83 -2.99 0.95
CA LYS A 45 29.91 -1.52 0.91
C LYS A 45 29.53 -0.93 -0.46
N ASP A 46 30.19 -1.35 -1.54
CA ASP A 46 29.98 -0.76 -2.87
C ASP A 46 28.55 -1.01 -3.41
N ILE A 47 28.02 -2.20 -3.14
CA ILE A 47 26.65 -2.57 -3.52
C ILE A 47 25.64 -1.74 -2.72
N TYR A 48 25.87 -1.59 -1.41
CA TYR A 48 25.01 -0.77 -0.56
C TYR A 48 25.04 0.71 -0.97
N GLU A 49 26.23 1.25 -1.20
CA GLU A 49 26.41 2.66 -1.59
C GLU A 49 25.84 2.97 -2.98
N SER A 50 25.92 2.03 -3.92
CA SER A 50 25.25 2.17 -5.21
C SER A 50 23.74 2.02 -5.10
N HIS A 51 23.25 1.01 -4.36
CA HIS A 51 21.83 0.77 -4.15
C HIS A 51 21.09 1.96 -3.53
N THR A 52 21.68 2.60 -2.51
CA THR A 52 21.08 3.76 -1.82
C THR A 52 20.89 4.99 -2.71
N LYS A 53 21.53 5.03 -3.88
CA LYS A 53 21.39 6.08 -4.89
C LYS A 53 20.41 5.71 -6.01
N THR A 54 19.88 4.49 -6.01
CA THR A 54 18.91 4.03 -7.04
C THR A 54 17.49 4.49 -6.73
N ALA A 55 16.65 4.57 -7.77
CA ALA A 55 15.21 4.81 -7.62
C ALA A 55 14.54 3.80 -6.67
N HIS A 56 14.93 2.52 -6.74
CA HIS A 56 14.41 1.47 -5.87
C HIS A 56 14.53 1.79 -4.37
N TYR A 57 15.66 2.35 -3.95
CA TYR A 57 15.85 2.75 -2.57
C TYR A 57 15.08 4.04 -2.25
N LEU A 58 15.07 4.99 -3.18
CA LEU A 58 14.52 6.33 -2.96
C LEU A 58 12.98 6.36 -2.96
N ASP A 59 12.31 5.52 -3.76
CA ASP A 59 10.86 5.51 -3.94
C ASP A 59 10.09 5.01 -2.71
N LEU A 60 10.75 4.22 -1.85
CA LEU A 60 10.17 3.67 -0.62
C LEU A 60 10.50 4.49 0.63
N ARG A 61 11.20 5.61 0.49
CA ARG A 61 11.55 6.47 1.63
C ARG A 61 10.33 7.22 2.15
N PRO A 62 10.24 7.48 3.46
CA PRO A 62 9.23 8.37 4.00
C PRO A 62 9.23 9.73 3.30
N ALA A 63 8.04 10.23 3.01
CA ALA A 63 7.82 11.55 2.43
C ALA A 63 8.49 12.65 3.27
N ALA A 64 9.41 13.41 2.68
CA ALA A 64 10.06 14.56 3.30
C ALA A 64 10.04 15.78 2.37
N LYS A 65 10.01 16.98 2.96
CA LYS A 65 9.88 18.25 2.22
C LYS A 65 11.00 18.43 1.20
N GLU A 66 12.19 17.95 1.55
CA GLU A 66 13.43 18.09 0.78
C GLU A 66 13.41 17.24 -0.50
N PHE A 67 12.61 16.17 -0.52
CA PHE A 67 12.58 15.19 -1.61
C PHE A 67 11.29 15.25 -2.44
N ILE A 68 10.21 15.84 -1.90
CA ILE A 68 8.99 16.04 -2.67
C ILE A 68 9.18 17.23 -3.61
N LYS A 69 9.12 16.94 -4.91
CA LYS A 69 9.13 17.98 -5.95
C LYS A 69 7.87 18.85 -5.80
N GLY A 70 8.06 20.16 -5.78
CA GLY A 70 6.98 21.15 -5.78
C GLY A 70 7.14 22.25 -4.73
N ASN A 71 6.07 23.00 -4.51
CA ASN A 71 6.03 24.11 -3.57
C ASN A 71 4.84 23.97 -2.59
N PHE A 72 5.14 24.04 -1.29
CA PHE A 72 4.14 23.99 -0.22
C PHE A 72 3.50 25.36 0.10
N SER A 73 3.83 26.42 -0.63
CA SER A 73 3.17 27.72 -0.54
C SER A 73 1.70 27.61 -0.97
N PRO A 74 0.78 28.32 -0.29
CA PRO A 74 -0.64 28.28 -0.61
C PRO A 74 -0.92 28.51 -2.10
N GLY A 75 -1.70 27.61 -2.70
CA GLY A 75 -2.15 27.72 -4.09
C GLY A 75 -1.12 27.37 -5.17
N LYS A 76 0.14 27.04 -4.83
CA LYS A 76 1.18 26.73 -5.82
C LYS A 76 1.21 25.28 -6.30
N ASN A 77 0.66 24.36 -5.51
CA ASN A 77 0.55 22.93 -5.85
C ASN A 77 -0.90 22.46 -5.66
N LYS A 78 -1.77 22.87 -6.58
CA LYS A 78 -3.14 22.36 -6.67
C LYS A 78 -3.40 21.87 -8.09
N PHE A 79 -4.12 20.76 -8.19
CA PHE A 79 -4.69 20.27 -9.43
C PHE A 79 -6.19 20.18 -9.25
N VAL A 80 -6.94 20.93 -10.06
CA VAL A 80 -8.41 20.99 -9.97
C VAL A 80 -8.98 20.09 -11.07
N TYR A 81 -9.70 19.05 -10.68
CA TYR A 81 -10.38 18.16 -11.63
C TYR A 81 -11.67 18.78 -12.13
N ASN A 82 -12.46 19.38 -11.24
CA ASN A 82 -13.70 20.09 -11.53
C ASN A 82 -14.08 21.00 -10.34
N GLN A 83 -15.25 21.63 -10.41
CA GLN A 83 -15.73 22.56 -9.38
C GLN A 83 -15.92 21.95 -7.98
N TRP A 84 -15.91 20.61 -7.85
CA TRP A 84 -16.14 19.88 -6.60
C TRP A 84 -14.90 19.12 -6.11
N MET A 85 -13.84 19.03 -6.93
CA MET A 85 -12.72 18.14 -6.65
C MET A 85 -11.39 18.77 -7.04
N GLU A 86 -10.50 18.88 -6.05
CA GLU A 86 -9.11 19.25 -6.25
C GLU A 86 -8.18 18.41 -5.38
N VAL A 87 -6.95 18.24 -5.86
CA VAL A 87 -5.84 17.63 -5.13
C VAL A 87 -4.85 18.73 -4.80
N ARG A 88 -4.51 18.86 -3.51
CA ARG A 88 -3.55 19.84 -3.00
C ARG A 88 -2.37 19.12 -2.37
N LEU A 89 -1.15 19.63 -2.60
CA LEU A 89 -0.01 19.24 -1.79
C LEU A 89 0.06 20.15 -0.56
N GLU A 90 -0.09 19.56 0.63
CA GLU A 90 -0.04 20.29 1.90
C GLU A 90 1.12 19.80 2.77
N LYS A 91 1.73 20.73 3.51
CA LYS A 91 2.73 20.37 4.51
C LYS A 91 2.00 19.87 5.76
N LYS A 92 2.30 18.63 6.18
CA LYS A 92 1.78 18.08 7.43
C LYS A 92 2.16 19.00 8.60
N LYS A 93 1.15 19.49 9.34
CA LYS A 93 1.35 20.20 10.61
C LYS A 93 1.68 19.16 11.69
N LYS A 94 2.67 19.44 12.53
CA LYS A 94 2.99 18.63 13.72
C LYS A 94 1.94 18.86 14.78
#